data_AF-A0A1Y0MU75-F1
#
_entry.id   AF-A0A1Y0MU75-F1
#
_cell.length_a   1.000
_cell.length_b   1.000
_cell.length_c   1.000
_cell.angle_alpha   90.00
_cell.angle_beta   90.00
_cell.angle_gamma   90.00
#
_symmetry.space_group_name_H-M   'P 1'
#
loop_
_entity.id
_entity.type
_entity.pdbx_description
1 polymer ?
#
loop_
_entity_poly.entity_id
_entity_poly.type
_entity_poly.pdbx_seq_one_letter_code
_entity_poly.pdbx_strand_id
1 'polypeptide(L)'
;MGFLKRTHNKFDYQPRYYKGDGNPYKIEHKLDQFRSTTGKNKGLKTKFSDAFYDLKNSDKSVNKTLFIIIAILVLIFLYIIDFDLSIFKGN
;
A
#
# COMPACT_ATOMS: atom_id res chain seq x y z
N MET A 1 -6.03 6.94 31.61
CA MET A 1 -5.43 8.05 30.85
C MET A 1 -4.94 7.50 29.50
N GLY A 2 -5.83 7.44 28.51
CA GLY A 2 -5.50 6.91 27.18
C GLY A 2 -4.94 8.00 26.28
N PHE A 3 -3.67 7.88 25.90
CA PHE A 3 -3.00 8.79 24.97
C PHE A 3 -3.46 8.52 23.52
N LEU A 4 -4.69 8.89 23.19
CA LEU A 4 -5.11 9.11 21.81
C LEU A 4 -4.55 10.45 21.36
N LYS A 5 -3.26 10.49 21.01
CA LYS A 5 -2.62 11.66 20.41
C LYS A 5 -3.27 11.89 19.03
N ARG A 6 -4.31 12.72 18.97
CA ARG A 6 -4.86 13.21 17.70
C ARG A 6 -3.71 13.87 16.94
N THR A 7 -3.35 13.35 15.78
CA THR A 7 -2.42 14.00 14.86
C THR A 7 -3.16 15.14 14.14
N HIS A 8 -3.56 16.18 14.87
CA HIS A 8 -4.30 17.31 14.33
C HIS A 8 -3.36 18.42 13.80
N ASN A 9 -2.36 18.04 13.01
CA ASN A 9 -1.50 19.01 12.32
C ASN A 9 -1.93 19.20 10.86
N LYS A 10 -3.24 19.19 10.59
CA LYS A 10 -3.80 19.60 9.30
C LYS A 10 -4.49 20.93 9.53
N PHE A 11 -3.77 22.02 9.32
CA PHE A 11 -4.37 23.35 9.27
C PHE A 11 -5.07 23.49 7.91
N ASP A 12 -6.40 23.43 7.93
CA ASP A 12 -7.25 23.70 6.77
C ASP A 12 -7.38 25.23 6.61
N TYR A 13 -6.26 25.88 6.27
CA TYR A 13 -6.25 27.31 6.00
C TYR A 13 -6.61 27.55 4.54
N GLN A 14 -7.77 28.19 4.33
CA GLN A 14 -8.19 28.68 3.02
C GLN A 14 -7.75 30.14 2.85
N PRO A 15 -6.67 30.42 2.09
CA PRO A 15 -6.25 31.79 1.78
C PRO A 15 -7.33 32.60 1.04
N ARG A 16 -7.65 33.80 1.54
CA ARG A 16 -8.67 34.71 0.97
C ARG A 16 -8.42 35.16 -0.47
N TYR A 17 -7.15 35.20 -0.91
CA TYR A 17 -6.77 35.77 -2.22
C TYR A 17 -6.10 34.77 -3.17
N TYR A 18 -5.94 33.51 -2.75
CA TYR A 18 -5.32 32.49 -3.58
C TYR A 18 -6.38 31.82 -4.46
N LYS A 19 -6.14 31.78 -5.77
CA LYS A 19 -7.06 31.22 -6.77
C LYS A 19 -6.65 29.82 -7.27
N GLY A 20 -5.71 29.17 -6.59
CA GLY A 20 -5.25 27.82 -6.92
C GLY A 20 -5.88 26.76 -6.02
N ASP A 21 -5.81 25.50 -6.44
CA ASP A 21 -6.25 24.36 -5.64
C ASP A 21 -5.19 23.99 -4.59
N GLY A 22 -5.47 24.28 -3.31
CA GLY A 22 -4.66 23.83 -2.16
C GLY A 22 -4.21 24.93 -1.21
N ASN A 23 -3.47 24.54 -0.16
CA ASN A 23 -2.90 25.47 0.82
C ASN A 23 -1.47 25.88 0.38
N PRO A 24 -1.20 27.15 0.04
CA PRO A 24 0.11 27.62 -0.42
C PRO A 24 1.22 27.52 0.64
N TYR A 25 0.84 27.34 1.91
CA TYR A 25 1.77 27.18 3.04
C TYR A 25 1.93 25.72 3.47
N LYS A 26 1.40 24.76 2.70
CA LYS A 26 1.55 23.34 2.99
C LYS A 26 3.00 22.93 2.72
N ILE A 27 3.74 22.62 3.78
CA ILE A 27 5.10 22.06 3.67
C ILE A 27 4.96 20.60 3.25
N GLU A 28 4.92 20.34 1.95
CA GLU A 28 5.00 19.00 1.38
C GLU A 28 6.35 18.80 0.71
N HIS A 29 6.92 17.60 0.82
CA HIS A 29 8.08 17.24 0.04
C HIS A 29 7.65 17.04 -1.43
N LYS A 30 8.49 17.42 -2.40
CA LYS A 30 8.18 17.24 -3.84
C LYS A 30 7.82 15.79 -4.21
N LEU A 31 8.35 14.84 -3.45
CA LEU A 31 8.07 13.40 -3.64
C LEU A 31 6.83 12.90 -2.92
N ASP A 32 6.20 13.69 -2.05
CA ASP A 32 5.00 13.26 -1.32
C ASP A 32 3.80 13.11 -2.25
N GLN A 33 3.76 13.86 -3.36
CA GLN A 33 2.71 13.77 -4.38
C GLN A 33 2.74 12.44 -5.14
N PHE A 34 3.91 11.79 -5.21
CA PHE A 34 4.10 10.51 -5.89
C PHE A 34 4.09 9.31 -4.93
N ARG A 35 3.91 9.56 -3.61
CA ARG A 35 3.87 8.51 -2.59
C ARG A 35 2.45 8.01 -2.36
N SER A 36 2.11 6.85 -2.94
CA SER A 36 0.85 6.16 -2.64
C SER A 36 0.86 5.44 -1.28
N THR A 37 2.05 5.08 -0.78
CA THR A 37 2.25 4.12 0.32
C THR A 37 2.47 4.73 1.71
N THR A 38 3.05 5.92 1.80
CA THR A 38 3.49 6.54 3.06
C THR A 38 2.95 7.96 3.17
N GLY A 39 2.06 8.24 4.14
CA GLY A 39 1.57 9.61 4.40
C GLY A 39 0.14 9.72 4.92
N LYS A 40 -0.69 8.68 4.78
CA LYS A 40 -2.01 8.59 5.40
C LYS A 40 -2.08 7.29 6.19
N ASN A 41 -2.64 7.35 7.41
CA ASN A 41 -3.10 6.16 8.15
C ASN A 41 -4.26 5.51 7.36
N LYS A 42 -3.93 4.90 6.23
CA LYS A 42 -4.85 4.13 5.40
C LYS A 42 -5.21 2.88 6.19
N GLY A 43 -6.51 2.66 6.41
CA GLY A 43 -6.98 1.44 7.05
C GLY A 43 -6.62 0.20 6.22
N LEU A 44 -6.71 -0.99 6.82
CA LEU A 44 -6.38 -2.25 6.16
C LEU A 44 -7.10 -2.40 4.80
N LYS A 45 -8.40 -2.09 4.74
CA LYS A 45 -9.20 -2.13 3.50
C LYS A 45 -8.60 -1.28 2.38
N THR A 46 -8.20 -0.04 2.69
CA THR A 46 -7.60 0.87 1.71
C THR A 46 -6.25 0.34 1.23
N LYS A 47 -5.43 -0.22 2.12
CA LYS A 47 -4.16 -0.85 1.74
C LYS A 47 -4.34 -2.01 0.77
N PHE A 48 -5.33 -2.88 1.01
CA PHE A 48 -5.65 -3.98 0.10
C PHE A 48 -6.14 -3.49 -1.27
N SER A 49 -7.05 -2.52 -1.29
CA SER A 49 -7.57 -1.94 -2.54
C SER A 49 -6.46 -1.28 -3.36
N ASP A 50 -5.59 -0.50 -2.71
CA ASP A 50 -4.47 0.18 -3.37
C ASP A 50 -3.47 -0.84 -3.93
N ALA A 51 -3.09 -1.85 -3.15
CA ALA A 51 -2.19 -2.91 -3.60
C ALA A 51 -2.74 -3.69 -4.80
N PHE A 52 -4.05 -3.94 -4.83
CA PHE A 52 -4.71 -4.60 -5.96
C PHE A 52 -4.72 -3.70 -7.21
N TYR A 53 -4.95 -2.40 -7.04
CA TYR A 53 -4.90 -1.42 -8.12
C TYR A 53 -3.47 -1.30 -8.69
N ASP A 54 -2.46 -1.27 -7.83
CA ASP A 54 -1.05 -1.22 -8.23
C ASP A 54 -0.66 -2.52 -8.97
N LEU A 55 -1.11 -3.69 -8.51
CA LEU A 55 -0.87 -4.96 -9.19
C LEU A 55 -1.47 -4.97 -10.61
N LYS A 56 -2.66 -4.39 -10.80
CA LYS A 56 -3.34 -4.36 -12.11
C LYS A 56 -2.69 -3.39 -13.09
N ASN A 57 -2.13 -2.28 -12.61
CA ASN A 57 -1.50 -1.25 -13.44
C ASN A 57 0.02 -1.39 -13.57
N SER A 58 0.62 -2.37 -12.90
CA SER A 58 2.06 -2.62 -12.95
C SER A 58 2.49 -3.27 -14.27
N ASP A 59 3.72 -2.99 -14.68
CA ASP A 59 4.33 -3.56 -15.88
C ASP A 59 4.31 -5.10 -15.86
N LYS A 60 4.04 -5.71 -17.02
CA LYS A 60 3.96 -7.18 -17.18
C LYS A 60 5.22 -7.91 -16.70
N SER A 61 6.39 -7.28 -16.77
CA SER A 61 7.66 -7.84 -16.30
C SER A 61 7.70 -7.97 -14.78
N VAL A 62 7.32 -6.92 -14.05
CA VAL A 62 7.27 -6.87 -12.59
C VAL A 62 6.29 -7.92 -12.05
N ASN A 63 5.14 -8.07 -12.71
CA ASN A 63 4.11 -9.04 -12.31
C ASN A 63 4.60 -10.49 -12.43
N LYS A 64 5.43 -10.81 -13.43
CA LYS A 64 6.02 -12.16 -13.56
C LYS A 64 7.00 -12.45 -12.44
N THR A 65 7.93 -11.53 -12.16
CA THR A 65 8.92 -11.72 -11.09
C THR A 65 8.24 -11.82 -9.72
N LEU A 66 7.23 -10.99 -9.46
CA LEU A 66 6.44 -11.05 -8.24
C LEU A 66 5.73 -12.40 -8.07
N PHE A 67 5.13 -12.94 -9.13
CA PHE A 67 4.50 -14.26 -9.09
C PHE A 67 5.51 -15.39 -8.82
N ILE A 68 6.69 -15.33 -9.43
CA ILE A 68 7.78 -16.29 -9.19
C ILE A 68 8.21 -16.26 -7.71
N ILE A 69 8.39 -15.06 -7.14
CA ILE A 69 8.76 -14.89 -5.73
C ILE A 69 7.68 -15.49 -4.81
N ILE A 70 6.40 -15.20 -5.06
CA ILE A 70 5.29 -15.77 -4.28
C ILE A 70 5.29 -17.30 -4.37
N ALA A 71 5.45 -17.87 -5.56
CA ALA A 71 5.48 -19.31 -5.75
C ALA A 71 6.64 -19.98 -4.96
N ILE A 72 7.84 -19.39 -4.99
CA ILE A 72 8.99 -19.88 -4.24
C ILE A 72 8.74 -19.79 -2.73
N LEU A 73 8.24 -18.66 -2.24
CA LEU A 73 7.93 -18.49 -0.81
C LEU A 73 6.89 -19.49 -0.31
N VAL A 74 5.84 -19.74 -1.10
CA VAL A 74 4.84 -20.76 -0.78
C VAL A 74 5.46 -22.16 -0.78
N LEU A 75 6.30 -22.50 -1.76
CA LEU A 75 6.95 -23.81 -1.83
C LEU A 75 7.85 -24.04 -0.59
N ILE A 76 8.66 -23.04 -0.21
CA ILE A 76 9.50 -23.11 1.01
C ILE A 76 8.63 -23.28 2.25
N PHE A 77 7.53 -22.53 2.36
CA PHE A 77 6.60 -22.65 3.48
C PHE A 77 5.99 -24.06 3.58
N LEU A 78 5.52 -24.60 2.46
CA LEU A 78 4.95 -25.95 2.38
C LEU A 78 5.99 -27.03 2.72
N TYR A 79 7.25 -26.83 2.34
CA TYR A 79 8.35 -27.71 2.70
C TYR A 79 8.64 -27.73 4.20
N ILE A 80 8.63 -26.57 4.87
CA ILE A 80 8.91 -26.46 6.32
C ILE A 80 7.88 -27.23 7.16
N ILE A 81 6.61 -27.22 6.75
CA ILE A 81 5.52 -27.87 7.49
C ILE A 81 5.28 -29.33 7.04
N ASP A 82 6.12 -29.84 6.14
CA ASP A 82 5.98 -31.17 5.51
C ASP A 82 4.58 -31.39 4.91
N PHE A 83 4.08 -30.37 4.20
CA PHE A 83 2.73 -30.39 3.64
C PHE A 83 2.63 -31.38 2.49
N ASP A 84 1.72 -32.34 2.61
CA ASP A 84 1.48 -33.31 1.55
C ASP A 84 0.73 -32.67 0.36
N LEU A 85 1.47 -32.43 -0.73
CA LEU A 85 0.94 -31.90 -2.00
C LEU A 85 0.05 -32.91 -2.74
N SER A 86 0.08 -34.19 -2.37
CA SER A 86 -0.71 -35.23 -3.01
C SER A 86 -2.21 -35.06 -2.78
N ILE A 87 -2.62 -34.28 -1.76
CA ILE A 87 -4.02 -33.91 -1.51
C ILE A 87 -4.71 -33.22 -2.69
N PHE A 88 -3.94 -32.60 -3.59
CA PHE A 88 -4.46 -31.94 -4.79
C PHE A 88 -4.52 -32.85 -6.02
N LYS A 89 -3.94 -34.05 -5.98
CA LYS A 89 -4.20 -35.09 -6.97
C LYS A 89 -5.57 -35.69 -6.68
N GLY A 90 -6.61 -35.04 -7.19
CA GLY A 90 -7.91 -35.69 -7.36
C GLY A 90 -7.71 -36.96 -8.20
N ASN A 91 -8.43 -38.01 -7.82
CA ASN A 91 -8.40 -39.31 -8.49
C ASN A 91 -8.81 -39.22 -9.97
#